data_AF-A0A935P9C0-F1
#
_entry.id   AF-A0A935P9C0-F1
#
_cell.length_a   1.000
_cell.length_b   1.000
_cell.length_c   1.000
_cell.angle_alpha   90.00
_cell.angle_beta   90.00
_cell.angle_gamma   90.00
#
_symmetry.space_group_name_H-M   'P 1'
#
loop_
_entity.id
_entity.type
_entity.pdbx_description
1 polymer ?
#
loop_
_entity_poly.entity_id
_entity_poly.type
_entity_poly.pdbx_seq_one_letter_code
_entity_poly.pdbx_strand_id
1 'polypeptide(L)'
;MQRTPTAGMEEKKLKPLFRSVLILVAMPIWLPLLVAFTVVAIPLIPIFITLHKFKGYRLKIMFGQKWETHGKRILFVYSESPNWKPYVEKTILPKLETHVVTLNWSLRSEWRKTMPLEAKIFRHWGGDKEFNPIAIVLPKKGKVAVIRFWQAFKDARHGKEQTLRKAEAELYGLLEKINQA
;
A
#
# COMPACT_ATOMS: atom_id res chain seq x y z
N MET A 1 -51.60 12.79 -26.89
CA MET A 1 -50.22 12.45 -26.49
C MET A 1 -50.25 11.04 -25.89
N GLN A 2 -49.96 10.02 -26.69
CA GLN A 2 -50.16 8.60 -26.35
C GLN A 2 -48.93 8.04 -25.62
N ARG A 3 -49.16 7.35 -24.49
CA ARG A 3 -48.14 6.64 -23.72
C ARG A 3 -47.80 5.33 -24.43
N THR A 4 -46.51 5.08 -24.66
CA THR A 4 -45.99 3.79 -25.12
C THR A 4 -46.15 2.72 -24.02
N PRO A 5 -46.60 1.50 -24.35
CA PRO A 5 -46.61 0.39 -23.39
C PRO A 5 -45.20 -0.17 -23.24
N THR A 6 -44.71 -0.18 -22.01
CA THR A 6 -43.50 -0.88 -21.59
C THR A 6 -43.66 -2.38 -21.85
N ALA A 7 -42.85 -2.90 -22.77
CA ALA A 7 -42.69 -4.33 -23.00
C ALA A 7 -42.21 -5.01 -21.71
N GLY A 8 -43.10 -5.76 -21.08
CA GLY A 8 -42.76 -6.68 -20.00
C GLY A 8 -41.90 -7.81 -20.57
N MET A 9 -40.58 -7.67 -20.44
CA MET A 9 -39.67 -8.79 -20.61
C MET A 9 -39.93 -9.78 -19.47
N GLU A 10 -40.71 -10.82 -19.76
CA GLU A 10 -40.77 -12.06 -19.01
C GLU A 10 -39.36 -12.61 -18.85
N GLU A 11 -38.77 -12.38 -17.67
CA GLU A 11 -37.58 -13.07 -17.22
C GLU A 11 -37.95 -14.56 -17.09
N LYS A 12 -37.70 -15.34 -18.15
CA LYS A 12 -37.90 -16.78 -18.16
C LYS A 12 -37.09 -17.40 -17.03
N LYS A 13 -37.75 -17.67 -15.89
CA LYS A 13 -37.21 -18.43 -14.76
C LYS A 13 -36.73 -19.77 -15.28
N LEU A 14 -35.43 -19.89 -15.56
CA LEU A 14 -34.77 -21.15 -15.85
C LEU A 14 -35.14 -22.13 -14.73
N LYS A 15 -35.89 -23.19 -15.10
CA LYS A 15 -36.45 -24.15 -14.14
C LYS A 15 -35.33 -24.71 -13.26
N PRO A 16 -35.51 -24.77 -11.92
CA PRO A 16 -34.46 -25.13 -10.98
C PRO A 16 -33.78 -26.48 -11.30
N LEU A 17 -34.51 -27.41 -11.92
CA LEU A 17 -34.00 -28.70 -12.38
C LEU A 17 -32.92 -28.58 -13.46
N PHE A 18 -33.01 -27.62 -14.38
CA PHE A 18 -32.03 -27.43 -15.45
C PHE A 18 -30.68 -26.93 -14.90
N ARG A 19 -30.71 -26.09 -13.86
CA ARG A 19 -29.51 -25.61 -13.17
C ARG A 19 -28.78 -26.75 -12.47
N SER A 20 -29.50 -27.64 -11.80
CA SER A 20 -28.91 -28.80 -11.12
C SER A 20 -28.25 -29.78 -12.09
N VAL A 21 -28.89 -30.06 -13.24
CA VAL A 21 -28.30 -30.92 -14.28
C VAL A 21 -27.03 -30.30 -14.87
N LEU A 22 -27.05 -28.99 -15.16
CA LEU A 22 -25.86 -28.28 -15.67
C LEU A 22 -24.68 -28.36 -14.68
N ILE A 23 -24.93 -28.19 -13.39
CA ILE A 23 -23.92 -28.28 -12.34
C ILE A 23 -23.34 -29.71 -12.27
N LEU A 24 -24.20 -30.74 -12.29
CA LEU A 24 -23.75 -32.14 -12.22
C LEU A 24 -22.90 -32.55 -13.42
N VAL A 25 -23.20 -32.03 -14.61
CA VAL A 25 -22.41 -32.29 -15.83
C VAL A 25 -21.11 -31.49 -15.83
N ALA A 26 -21.13 -30.25 -15.36
CA ALA A 26 -19.95 -29.41 -15.34
C ALA A 26 -18.96 -29.78 -14.21
N MET A 27 -19.46 -30.26 -13.06
CA MET A 27 -18.66 -30.62 -11.89
C MET A 27 -17.50 -31.58 -12.17
N PRO A 28 -17.67 -32.73 -12.88
CA PRO A 28 -16.56 -33.65 -13.16
C PRO A 28 -15.48 -33.04 -14.06
N ILE A 29 -15.76 -31.95 -14.76
CA ILE A 29 -14.77 -31.21 -15.57
C ILE A 29 -14.09 -30.14 -14.70
N TRP A 30 -14.86 -29.36 -13.94
CA TRP A 30 -14.31 -28.28 -13.11
C TRP A 30 -13.51 -28.77 -11.90
N LEU A 31 -13.92 -29.89 -11.29
CA LEU A 31 -13.26 -30.44 -10.11
C LEU A 31 -11.78 -30.82 -10.37
N PRO A 32 -11.42 -31.62 -11.40
CA PRO A 32 -10.03 -31.94 -11.66
C PRO A 32 -9.21 -30.71 -12.09
N LEU A 33 -9.81 -29.76 -12.81
CA LEU A 33 -9.14 -28.49 -13.16
C LEU A 33 -8.83 -27.67 -11.90
N LEU A 34 -9.77 -27.59 -10.96
CA LEU A 34 -9.56 -26.92 -9.68
C LEU A 34 -8.48 -27.63 -8.87
N VAL A 35 -8.51 -28.96 -8.78
CA VAL A 35 -7.50 -29.76 -8.07
C VAL A 35 -6.12 -29.56 -8.70
N ALA A 36 -5.98 -29.65 -10.02
CA ALA A 36 -4.72 -29.41 -10.72
C ALA A 36 -4.19 -28.00 -10.48
N PHE A 37 -5.07 -26.99 -10.57
CA PHE A 37 -4.71 -25.60 -10.26
C PHE A 37 -4.23 -25.45 -8.81
N THR A 38 -4.94 -26.03 -7.84
CA THR A 38 -4.57 -25.96 -6.43
C THR A 38 -3.23 -26.65 -6.16
N VAL A 39 -2.99 -27.83 -6.72
CA VAL A 39 -1.72 -28.57 -6.59
C VAL A 39 -0.54 -27.76 -7.11
N VAL A 40 -0.72 -27.02 -8.20
CA VAL A 40 0.32 -26.13 -8.76
C VAL A 40 0.44 -24.83 -7.96
N ALA A 41 -0.67 -24.25 -7.50
CA ALA A 41 -0.66 -22.98 -6.78
C ALA A 41 -0.02 -23.09 -5.38
N ILE A 42 -0.23 -24.20 -4.67
CA ILE A 42 0.29 -24.44 -3.32
C ILE A 42 1.82 -24.21 -3.22
N PRO A 43 2.68 -24.80 -4.08
CA PRO A 43 4.12 -24.55 -4.02
C PRO A 43 4.53 -23.18 -4.56
N LEU A 44 3.76 -22.56 -5.46
CA LEU A 44 4.09 -21.25 -6.01
C LEU A 44 3.87 -20.10 -5.01
N ILE A 45 2.86 -20.21 -4.14
CA ILE A 45 2.56 -19.20 -3.10
C ILE A 45 3.76 -18.96 -2.15
N PRO A 46 4.36 -19.98 -1.48
CA PRO A 46 5.49 -19.77 -0.59
C PRO A 46 6.74 -19.29 -1.34
N ILE A 47 6.96 -19.73 -2.58
CA ILE A 47 8.04 -19.21 -3.44
C ILE A 47 7.84 -17.69 -3.64
N PHE A 48 6.64 -17.27 -4.04
CA PHE A 48 6.31 -15.87 -4.23
C PHE A 48 6.49 -15.05 -2.94
N ILE A 49 5.99 -15.54 -1.80
CA ILE A 49 6.16 -14.88 -0.49
C ILE A 49 7.65 -14.76 -0.13
N THR A 50 8.44 -15.80 -0.38
CA THR A 50 9.88 -15.81 -0.08
C THR A 50 10.64 -14.81 -0.94
N LEU A 51 10.39 -14.78 -2.25
CA LEU A 51 10.98 -13.81 -3.17
C LEU A 51 10.58 -12.37 -2.81
N HIS A 52 9.32 -12.15 -2.43
CA HIS A 52 8.84 -10.84 -2.00
C HIS A 52 9.56 -10.36 -0.73
N LYS A 53 9.69 -11.22 0.28
CA LYS A 53 10.45 -10.91 1.51
C LYS A 53 11.92 -10.65 1.24
N PHE A 54 12.55 -11.47 0.40
CA PHE A 54 13.95 -11.31 0.00
C PHE A 54 14.19 -9.96 -0.69
N LYS A 55 13.30 -9.56 -1.61
CA LYS A 55 13.33 -8.24 -2.25
C LYS A 55 13.25 -7.11 -1.21
N GLY A 56 12.35 -7.21 -0.24
CA GLY A 56 12.23 -6.22 0.84
C GLY A 56 13.48 -6.14 1.70
N TYR A 57 14.04 -7.28 2.09
CA TYR A 57 15.29 -7.34 2.84
C TYR A 57 16.44 -6.67 2.07
N ARG A 58 16.58 -6.97 0.77
CA ARG A 58 17.60 -6.34 -0.08
C ARG A 58 17.42 -4.83 -0.17
N LEU A 59 16.18 -4.34 -0.38
CA LEU A 59 15.90 -2.91 -0.43
C LEU A 59 16.23 -2.20 0.89
N LYS A 60 15.96 -2.84 2.03
CA LYS A 60 16.31 -2.33 3.36
C LYS A 60 17.83 -2.19 3.51
N ILE A 61 18.61 -3.20 3.11
CA ILE A 61 20.07 -3.15 3.14
C ILE A 61 20.58 -2.03 2.25
N MET A 62 20.11 -1.95 1.00
CA MET A 62 20.54 -0.91 0.06
C MET A 62 20.24 0.50 0.59
N PHE A 63 19.10 0.68 1.27
CA PHE A 63 18.77 1.96 1.90
C PHE A 63 19.74 2.28 3.04
N GLY A 64 20.02 1.28 3.89
CA GLY A 64 21.05 1.38 4.93
C GLY A 64 22.38 1.80 4.33
N GLN A 65 22.93 1.03 3.39
CA GLN A 65 24.21 1.35 2.76
C GLN A 65 24.28 2.76 2.17
N LYS A 66 23.19 3.23 1.55
CA LYS A 66 23.14 4.57 0.94
C LYS A 66 23.07 5.71 1.96
N TRP A 67 22.33 5.53 3.06
CA TRP A 67 21.95 6.65 3.94
C TRP A 67 22.32 6.50 5.42
N GLU A 68 22.85 5.35 5.83
CA GLU A 68 23.25 5.05 7.21
C GLU A 68 24.34 5.98 7.73
N THR A 69 25.30 6.34 6.89
CA THR A 69 26.35 7.33 7.21
C THR A 69 25.78 8.70 7.56
N HIS A 70 24.56 9.00 7.11
CA HIS A 70 23.86 10.25 7.38
C HIS A 70 22.77 10.10 8.45
N GLY A 71 22.72 8.96 9.15
CA GLY A 71 21.72 8.69 10.18
C GLY A 71 20.28 8.53 9.68
N LYS A 72 20.05 8.51 8.36
CA LYS A 72 18.69 8.49 7.80
C LYS A 72 18.10 7.09 7.85
N ARG A 73 16.88 7.01 8.38
CA ARG A 73 16.12 5.76 8.59
C ARG A 73 14.67 5.86 8.15
N ILE A 74 14.20 7.05 7.79
CA ILE A 74 12.82 7.31 7.45
C ILE A 74 12.79 7.78 6.00
N LEU A 75 11.98 7.12 5.17
CA LEU A 75 11.59 7.64 3.87
C LEU A 75 10.21 8.28 4.02
N PHE A 76 10.12 9.59 3.89
CA PHE A 76 8.86 10.33 3.94
C PHE A 76 8.43 10.73 2.54
N VAL A 77 7.30 10.21 2.07
CA VAL A 77 6.77 10.48 0.74
C VAL A 77 5.54 11.37 0.86
N TYR A 78 5.57 12.53 0.21
CA TYR A 78 4.45 13.46 0.16
C TYR A 78 4.31 14.10 -1.23
N SER A 79 3.27 14.89 -1.48
CA SER A 79 3.03 15.60 -2.75
C SER A 79 2.84 17.10 -2.50
N GLU A 80 2.81 17.88 -3.58
CA GLU A 80 2.59 19.33 -3.57
C GLU A 80 1.12 19.73 -3.37
N SER A 81 0.39 18.96 -2.56
CA SER A 81 -0.99 19.26 -2.23
C SER A 81 -1.05 20.38 -1.18
N PRO A 82 -1.85 21.43 -1.41
CA PRO A 82 -2.02 22.51 -0.44
C PRO A 82 -2.66 22.03 0.88
N ASN A 83 -3.34 20.88 0.85
CA ASN A 83 -4.05 20.34 2.02
C ASN A 83 -3.11 19.83 3.13
N TRP A 84 -1.90 19.39 2.79
CA TRP A 84 -0.97 18.82 3.78
C TRP A 84 0.47 19.30 3.64
N LYS A 85 0.92 19.75 2.46
CA LYS A 85 2.31 20.21 2.27
C LYS A 85 2.74 21.23 3.34
N PRO A 86 1.97 22.32 3.61
CA PRO A 86 2.39 23.30 4.60
C PRO A 86 2.51 22.71 6.00
N TYR A 87 1.61 21.80 6.38
CA TYR A 87 1.63 21.16 7.68
C TYR A 87 2.81 20.18 7.79
N VAL A 88 3.03 19.36 6.77
CA VAL A 88 4.16 18.40 6.70
C VAL A 88 5.49 19.15 6.82
N GLU A 89 5.70 20.20 6.03
CA GLU A 89 6.96 20.96 6.01
C GLU A 89 7.21 21.76 7.28
N LYS A 90 6.16 22.34 7.90
CA LYS A 90 6.30 23.16 9.11
C LYS A 90 6.29 22.37 10.40
N THR A 91 5.64 21.20 10.42
CA THR A 91 5.36 20.47 11.68
C THR A 91 6.03 19.12 11.74
N ILE A 92 5.95 18.34 10.67
CA ILE A 92 6.42 16.94 10.67
C ILE A 92 7.90 16.88 10.32
N LEU A 93 8.30 17.39 9.16
CA LEU A 93 9.67 17.25 8.65
C LEU A 93 10.76 17.82 9.58
N PRO A 94 10.58 18.99 10.23
CA PRO A 94 11.61 19.53 11.13
C PRO A 94 11.93 18.60 12.30
N LYS A 95 10.94 17.86 12.81
CA LYS A 95 11.14 16.88 13.88
C LYS A 95 11.84 15.60 13.41
N LEU A 96 11.90 15.36 12.10
CA LEU A 96 12.53 14.19 11.50
C LEU A 96 13.86 14.52 10.81
N GLU A 97 14.30 15.78 10.82
CA GLU A 97 15.27 16.34 9.87
C GLU A 97 16.56 15.52 9.76
N THR A 98 17.12 15.07 10.87
CA THR A 98 18.35 14.26 10.91
C THR A 98 18.16 12.82 10.45
N HIS A 99 16.92 12.32 10.36
CA HIS A 99 16.62 10.92 10.08
C HIS A 99 15.79 10.69 8.80
N VAL A 100 15.34 11.75 8.12
CA VAL A 100 14.43 11.66 6.99
C VAL A 100 15.10 11.88 5.63
N VAL A 101 14.75 11.02 4.68
CA VAL A 101 14.88 11.23 3.24
C VAL A 101 13.50 11.53 2.70
N THR A 102 13.33 12.64 1.99
CA THR A 102 12.03 13.02 1.43
C THR A 102 11.91 12.60 -0.03
N LEU A 103 10.70 12.23 -0.45
CA LEU A 103 10.39 11.89 -1.84
C LEU A 103 9.08 12.58 -2.27
N ASN A 104 9.14 13.46 -3.27
CA ASN A 104 7.98 14.22 -3.74
C ASN A 104 7.22 13.47 -4.86
N TRP A 105 6.08 12.88 -4.53
CA TRP A 105 5.20 12.12 -5.44
C TRP A 105 4.73 12.88 -6.67
N SER A 106 4.70 14.22 -6.62
CA SER A 106 4.33 15.04 -7.77
C SER A 106 5.34 14.85 -8.91
N LEU A 107 6.60 14.52 -8.59
CA LEU A 107 7.69 14.24 -9.52
C LEU A 107 7.76 12.78 -9.99
N ARG A 108 6.71 11.98 -9.78
CA ARG A 108 6.72 10.53 -10.08
C ARG A 108 6.96 10.17 -11.56
N SER A 109 6.66 11.08 -12.48
CA SER A 109 6.93 10.91 -13.91
C SER A 109 8.44 10.73 -14.18
N GLU A 110 9.28 11.44 -13.44
CA GLU A 110 10.73 11.38 -13.55
C GLU A 110 11.31 10.10 -12.93
N TRP A 111 10.66 9.56 -11.89
CA TRP A 111 11.12 8.35 -11.22
C TRP A 111 11.13 7.12 -12.13
N ARG A 112 10.31 7.10 -13.18
CA ARG A 112 10.36 6.03 -14.18
C ARG A 112 11.67 6.03 -14.95
N LYS A 113 12.26 7.20 -15.18
CA LYS A 113 13.52 7.37 -15.92
C LYS A 113 14.72 7.06 -15.04
N THR A 114 14.75 7.61 -13.81
CA THR A 114 15.91 7.51 -12.91
C THR A 114 15.86 6.30 -11.98
N MET A 115 14.67 5.70 -11.78
CA MET A 115 14.42 4.59 -10.86
C MET A 115 15.14 4.72 -9.51
N PRO A 116 14.94 5.83 -8.77
CA PRO A 116 15.66 6.07 -7.53
C PRO A 116 15.31 4.98 -6.51
N LEU A 117 16.27 4.65 -5.65
CA LEU A 117 16.11 3.61 -4.62
C LEU A 117 14.90 3.89 -3.73
N GLU A 118 14.68 5.15 -3.39
CA GLU A 118 13.58 5.67 -2.60
C GLU A 118 12.23 5.33 -3.25
N ALA A 119 12.11 5.49 -4.58
CA ALA A 119 10.90 5.10 -5.30
C ALA A 119 10.70 3.57 -5.33
N LYS A 120 11.77 2.76 -5.37
CA LYS A 120 11.66 1.29 -5.29
C LYS A 120 11.17 0.84 -3.91
N ILE A 121 11.66 1.46 -2.84
CA ILE A 121 11.22 1.25 -1.46
C ILE A 121 9.76 1.65 -1.33
N PHE A 122 9.40 2.86 -1.77
CA PHE A 122 8.03 3.33 -1.76
C PHE A 122 7.09 2.38 -2.52
N ARG A 123 7.45 1.89 -3.71
CA ARG A 123 6.61 0.92 -4.45
C ARG A 123 6.47 -0.42 -3.75
N HIS A 124 7.47 -0.84 -2.96
CA HIS A 124 7.43 -2.13 -2.27
C HIS A 124 6.56 -2.09 -1.01
N TRP A 125 6.63 -1.02 -0.21
CA TRP A 125 5.90 -0.91 1.07
C TRP A 125 4.71 0.06 1.05
N GLY A 126 4.69 1.02 0.12
CA GLY A 126 3.67 2.05 0.03
C GLY A 126 2.31 1.55 -0.48
N GLY A 127 2.27 0.43 -1.20
CA GLY A 127 1.04 -0.13 -1.76
C GLY A 127 0.34 0.81 -2.76
N ASP A 128 -0.90 0.45 -3.14
CA ASP A 128 -1.63 1.13 -4.23
C ASP A 128 -2.71 2.11 -3.76
N LYS A 129 -3.01 2.15 -2.45
CA LYS A 129 -4.06 2.99 -1.86
C LYS A 129 -3.50 3.85 -0.74
N GLU A 130 -4.09 5.04 -0.55
CA GLU A 130 -3.81 5.93 0.60
C GLU A 130 -2.30 6.14 0.87
N PHE A 131 -1.55 6.32 -0.20
CA PHE A 131 -0.08 6.23 -0.17
C PHE A 131 0.60 7.59 0.00
N ASN A 132 -0.15 8.68 0.20
CA ASN A 132 0.43 10.02 0.32
C ASN A 132 -0.43 10.95 1.19
N PRO A 133 0.11 11.53 2.27
CA PRO A 133 1.49 11.36 2.76
C PRO A 133 1.71 10.01 3.45
N ILE A 134 2.95 9.53 3.45
CA ILE A 134 3.33 8.26 4.09
C ILE A 134 4.77 8.34 4.61
N ALA A 135 5.01 7.76 5.79
CA ALA A 135 6.34 7.52 6.33
C ALA A 135 6.65 6.03 6.31
N ILE A 136 7.78 5.65 5.73
CA ILE A 136 8.31 4.29 5.74
C ILE A 136 9.55 4.30 6.63
N VAL A 137 9.47 3.63 7.77
CA VAL A 137 10.55 3.58 8.76
C VAL A 137 11.34 2.28 8.58
N LEU A 138 12.62 2.41 8.27
CA LEU A 138 13.56 1.31 8.03
C LEU A 138 14.57 1.22 9.18
N PRO A 139 14.21 0.60 10.33
CA PRO A 139 15.12 0.50 11.48
C PRO A 139 16.27 -0.48 11.18
N LYS A 140 17.46 -0.31 11.77
CA LYS A 140 18.60 -1.24 11.59
C LYS A 140 18.16 -2.69 11.87
N LYS A 141 17.55 -2.91 13.04
CA LYS A 141 17.00 -4.19 13.48
C LYS A 141 15.46 -4.13 13.48
N GLY A 142 14.81 -5.25 13.21
CA GLY A 142 13.34 -5.35 13.21
C GLY A 142 12.67 -5.10 11.85
N LYS A 143 11.34 -5.05 11.89
CA LYS A 143 10.46 -4.95 10.72
C LYS A 143 10.33 -3.50 10.25
N VAL A 144 10.17 -3.32 8.95
CA VAL A 144 9.83 -2.01 8.37
C VAL A 144 8.41 -1.63 8.81
N ALA A 145 8.24 -0.40 9.29
CA ALA A 145 6.93 0.13 9.66
C ALA A 145 6.47 1.15 8.62
N VAL A 146 5.16 1.22 8.40
CA VAL A 146 4.54 2.07 7.37
C VAL A 146 3.40 2.84 8.01
N ILE A 147 3.55 4.17 8.08
CA ILE A 147 2.59 5.08 8.72
C ILE A 147 1.95 5.92 7.62
N ARG A 148 0.64 5.76 7.46
CA ARG A 148 -0.15 6.43 6.42
C ARG A 148 -0.85 7.65 7.00
N PHE A 149 -0.64 8.80 6.39
CA PHE A 149 -1.22 10.06 6.83
C PHE A 149 -2.43 10.49 5.99
N TRP A 150 -2.66 9.90 4.81
CA TRP A 150 -3.73 10.35 3.91
C TRP A 150 -5.11 10.41 4.59
N GLN A 151 -5.54 9.31 5.19
CA GLN A 151 -6.83 9.25 5.89
C GLN A 151 -6.84 10.17 7.13
N ALA A 152 -5.71 10.26 7.83
CA ALA A 152 -5.57 11.12 9.00
C ALA A 152 -5.70 12.62 8.66
N PHE A 153 -5.10 13.07 7.56
CA PHE A 153 -5.28 14.44 7.05
C PHE A 153 -6.71 14.67 6.56
N LYS A 154 -7.33 13.69 5.90
CA LYS A 154 -8.73 13.78 5.46
C LYS A 154 -9.66 13.96 6.67
N ASP A 155 -9.47 13.18 7.72
CA ASP A 155 -10.26 13.25 8.95
C ASP A 155 -10.03 14.55 9.73
N ALA A 156 -8.78 15.03 9.79
CA ALA A 156 -8.45 16.31 10.43
C ALA A 156 -9.17 17.50 9.77
N ARG A 157 -9.34 17.49 8.43
CA ARG A 157 -10.15 18.50 7.71
C ARG A 157 -11.63 18.49 8.09
N HIS A 158 -12.12 17.42 8.70
CA HIS A 158 -13.48 17.29 9.22
C HIS A 158 -13.53 17.43 10.75
N GLY A 159 -12.50 18.04 11.37
CA GLY A 159 -12.44 18.30 12.81
C GLY A 159 -11.99 17.11 13.66
N LYS A 160 -11.63 15.97 13.06
CA LYS A 160 -11.18 14.77 13.77
C LYS A 160 -9.66 14.72 13.89
N GLU A 161 -9.05 15.71 14.54
CA GLU A 161 -7.58 15.83 14.64
C GLU A 161 -6.90 14.64 15.34
N GLN A 162 -7.64 13.88 16.16
CA GLN A 162 -7.10 12.76 16.92
C GLN A 162 -6.44 11.69 16.03
N THR A 163 -6.95 11.45 14.81
CA THR A 163 -6.36 10.46 13.89
C THR A 163 -4.98 10.92 13.40
N LEU A 164 -4.82 12.21 13.12
CA LEU A 164 -3.54 12.81 12.76
C LEU A 164 -2.56 12.76 13.92
N ARG A 165 -2.99 13.12 15.13
CA ARG A 165 -2.15 13.03 16.34
C ARG A 165 -1.71 11.61 16.63
N LYS A 166 -2.56 10.61 16.41
CA LYS A 166 -2.20 9.20 16.57
C LYS A 166 -1.13 8.76 15.58
N ALA A 167 -1.27 9.13 14.29
CA ALA A 167 -0.27 8.81 13.27
C ALA A 167 1.09 9.51 13.54
N GLU A 168 1.05 10.75 14.02
CA GLU A 168 2.24 11.48 14.49
C GLU A 168 2.91 10.78 15.67
N ALA A 169 2.13 10.43 16.70
CA ALA A 169 2.64 9.73 17.88
C ALA A 169 3.28 8.38 17.53
N GLU A 170 2.67 7.63 16.61
CA GLU A 170 3.25 6.38 16.10
C GLU A 170 4.59 6.61 15.39
N LEU A 171 4.66 7.62 14.51
CA LEU A 171 5.89 7.97 13.81
C LEU A 171 7.00 8.42 14.79
N TYR A 172 6.68 9.28 15.74
CA TYR A 172 7.66 9.81 16.70
C TYR A 172 8.11 8.75 17.72
N GLY A 173 7.22 7.86 18.16
CA GLY A 173 7.61 6.73 18.99
C GLY A 173 8.56 5.75 18.29
N LEU A 174 8.47 5.62 16.96
CA LEU A 174 9.43 4.86 16.17
C LEU A 174 10.77 5.61 15.99
N LEU A 175 10.73 6.94 15.89
CA LEU A 175 11.93 7.78 15.85
C LEU A 175 12.73 7.68 17.15
N GLU A 176 12.08 7.72 18.31
CA GLU A 176 12.74 7.55 19.61
C GLU A 176 13.48 6.21 19.70
N LYS A 177 12.85 5.12 19.22
CA LYS A 177 13.50 3.80 19.14
C LYS A 177 14.69 3.77 18.21
N ILE A 178 14.69 4.57 17.14
CA ILE A 178 15.85 4.72 16.24
C ILE A 178 16.99 5.42 16.97
N ASN A 179 16.69 6.45 17.76
CA ASN A 179 17.70 7.23 18.48
C ASN A 179 18.37 6.44 19.62
N GLN A 180 17.70 5.43 20.15
CA GLN A 180 18.22 4.55 21.21
C GLN A 180 19.07 3.37 20.69
N ALA A 181 19.24 3.19 19.37
CA ALA A 181 19.77 1.96 18.74
C ALA A 181 21.06 2.12 17.91
#